data_AF-A0A519P7E6-F1
#
_entry.id   AF-A0A519P7E6-F1
#
_cell.length_a   1.000
_cell.length_b   1.000
_cell.length_c   1.000
_cell.angle_alpha   90.00
_cell.angle_beta   90.00
_cell.angle_gamma   90.00
#
_symmetry.space_group_name_H-M   'P 1'
#
loop_
_entity.id
_entity.type
_entity.pdbx_description
1 polymer ?
#
loop_
_entity_poly.entity_id
_entity_poly.type
_entity_poly.pdbx_seq_one_letter_code
_entity_poly.pdbx_strand_id
1 'polypeptide(L)'
;MTQIAVLIPDPSDRSYIGRWPEVLERLKATLESTGAAVVATPWTDHVEDASGLAAYDLILPVIAWGYHRDHGRWLQACATWTQAGLPVANPAEVLLWNSDKAYLARLADKGVPIPPTRWTEGVTQDQVDAAFAETGAPLLIVKPTVSAGAFRTLRLSR
;
A
#
# COMPACT_ATOMS: atom_id res chain seq x y z
N MET A 1 12.70 -7.45 -25.87
CA MET A 1 11.31 -7.19 -25.47
C MET A 1 11.33 -6.97 -23.98
N THR A 2 10.94 -5.79 -23.49
CA THR A 2 10.96 -5.47 -22.06
C THR A 2 10.03 -6.41 -21.29
N GLN A 3 10.55 -7.09 -20.27
CA GLN A 3 9.78 -7.96 -19.38
C GLN A 3 9.35 -7.17 -18.14
N ILE A 4 8.04 -7.06 -17.92
CA ILE A 4 7.47 -6.34 -16.79
C ILE A 4 6.71 -7.33 -15.89
N ALA A 5 7.09 -7.41 -14.62
CA ALA A 5 6.28 -8.07 -13.60
C ALA A 5 5.30 -7.08 -13.01
N VAL A 6 4.01 -7.43 -12.96
CA VAL A 6 3.00 -6.71 -12.17
C VAL A 6 2.71 -7.54 -10.92
N LEU A 7 3.02 -6.98 -9.76
CA LEU A 7 2.71 -7.63 -8.49
C LEU A 7 1.21 -7.49 -8.20
N ILE A 8 0.51 -8.61 -8.13
CA ILE A 8 -0.94 -8.68 -7.87
C ILE A 8 -1.22 -9.09 -6.42
N PRO A 9 -2.45 -8.91 -5.91
CA PRO A 9 -2.83 -9.41 -4.60
C PRO A 9 -2.71 -10.94 -4.53
N ASP A 10 -2.62 -11.48 -3.32
CA ASP A 10 -2.73 -12.93 -3.08
C ASP A 10 -4.04 -13.45 -3.70
N PRO A 11 -4.01 -14.37 -4.69
CA PRO A 11 -5.22 -14.89 -5.32
C PRO A 11 -6.14 -15.63 -4.35
N SER A 12 -5.62 -16.08 -3.19
CA SER A 12 -6.42 -16.68 -2.12
C SER A 12 -7.22 -15.62 -1.33
N ASP A 13 -6.80 -14.35 -1.32
CA ASP A 13 -7.57 -13.24 -0.75
C ASP A 13 -8.66 -12.77 -1.71
N ARG A 14 -9.89 -13.21 -1.43
CA ARG A 14 -11.06 -12.86 -2.24
C ARG A 14 -11.51 -11.40 -2.10
N SER A 15 -10.93 -10.61 -1.19
CA SER A 15 -11.31 -9.21 -0.95
C SER A 15 -11.22 -8.33 -2.20
N TYR A 16 -10.34 -8.67 -3.14
CA TYR A 16 -10.06 -7.86 -4.32
C TYR A 16 -10.43 -8.54 -5.65
N ILE A 17 -10.96 -9.76 -5.62
CA ILE A 17 -11.18 -10.57 -6.84
C ILE A 17 -12.11 -9.90 -7.85
N GLY A 18 -13.05 -9.07 -7.38
CA GLY A 18 -13.94 -8.29 -8.24
C GLY A 18 -13.34 -7.02 -8.84
N ARG A 19 -12.08 -6.69 -8.54
CA ARG A 19 -11.43 -5.43 -8.96
C ARG A 19 -10.04 -5.60 -9.56
N TRP A 20 -9.15 -6.35 -8.90
CA TRP A 20 -7.75 -6.42 -9.35
C TRP A 20 -7.60 -7.01 -10.76
N PRO A 21 -8.42 -7.99 -11.23
CA PRO A 21 -8.29 -8.49 -12.60
C PRO A 21 -8.62 -7.43 -13.65
N GLU A 22 -9.66 -6.62 -13.41
CA GLU A 22 -10.03 -5.53 -14.33
C GLU A 22 -8.92 -4.48 -14.43
N VAL A 23 -8.31 -4.12 -13.29
CA VAL A 23 -7.19 -3.16 -13.28
C VAL A 23 -5.96 -3.74 -13.96
N LEU A 24 -5.65 -5.02 -13.72
CA LEU A 24 -4.56 -5.72 -14.40
C LEU A 24 -4.76 -5.72 -15.92
N GLU A 25 -5.94 -6.08 -16.41
CA GLU A 25 -6.24 -6.11 -17.85
C GLU A 25 -6.04 -4.73 -18.50
N ARG A 26 -6.50 -3.65 -17.85
CA ARG A 26 -6.28 -2.27 -18.33
C ARG A 26 -4.81 -1.87 -18.35
N LEU A 27 -4.07 -2.21 -17.30
CA LEU A 27 -2.61 -1.96 -17.22
C LEU A 27 -1.88 -2.74 -18.31
N LYS A 28 -2.19 -4.03 -18.44
CA LYS A 28 -1.60 -4.94 -19.41
C LYS A 28 -1.83 -4.46 -20.84
N ALA A 29 -3.07 -4.18 -21.22
CA ALA A 29 -3.41 -3.68 -22.55
C ALA A 29 -2.64 -2.39 -22.91
N THR A 30 -2.47 -1.49 -21.93
CA THR A 30 -1.73 -0.24 -22.12
C THR A 30 -0.22 -0.50 -22.28
N LEU A 31 0.37 -1.27 -21.37
CA LEU A 31 1.81 -1.55 -21.37
C LEU A 31 2.22 -2.40 -22.58
N GLU A 32 1.43 -3.39 -22.97
CA GLU A 32 1.70 -4.25 -24.12
C GLU A 32 1.60 -3.48 -25.45
N SER A 33 0.83 -2.39 -25.52
CA SER A 33 0.83 -1.48 -26.69
C SER A 33 2.19 -0.82 -26.94
N THR A 34 3.09 -0.80 -25.94
CA THR A 34 4.47 -0.29 -26.06
C THR A 34 5.45 -1.36 -26.55
N GLY A 35 5.01 -2.60 -26.75
CA GLY A 35 5.86 -3.74 -27.09
C GLY A 35 6.53 -4.42 -25.89
N ALA A 36 6.14 -4.07 -24.65
CA ALA A 36 6.52 -4.82 -23.46
C ALA A 36 5.70 -6.11 -23.31
N ALA A 37 6.23 -7.10 -22.60
CA ALA A 37 5.46 -8.25 -22.13
C ALA A 37 5.18 -8.11 -20.64
N VAL A 38 3.92 -8.30 -20.27
CA VAL A 38 3.46 -8.12 -18.88
C VAL A 38 3.06 -9.46 -18.29
N VAL A 39 3.69 -9.81 -17.17
CA VAL A 39 3.39 -11.01 -16.40
C VAL A 39 2.88 -10.62 -15.03
N ALA A 40 1.71 -11.14 -14.65
CA ALA A 40 1.18 -10.98 -13.31
C ALA A 40 1.74 -12.05 -12.38
N THR A 41 2.18 -11.67 -11.20
CA THR A 41 2.63 -12.60 -10.16
C THR A 41 2.21 -12.10 -8.78
N PRO A 42 1.68 -12.94 -7.88
CA PRO A 42 1.33 -12.53 -6.53
C PRO A 42 2.54 -11.94 -5.80
N TRP A 43 2.40 -10.77 -5.18
CA TRP A 43 3.49 -10.21 -4.35
C TRP A 43 3.89 -11.17 -3.22
N THR A 44 2.92 -11.99 -2.78
CA THR A 44 3.04 -12.99 -1.72
C THR A 44 3.97 -14.16 -2.05
N ASP A 45 4.22 -14.41 -3.33
CA ASP A 45 5.14 -15.46 -3.79
C ASP A 45 6.61 -15.03 -3.64
N HIS A 46 6.86 -13.72 -3.45
CA HIS A 46 8.20 -13.13 -3.41
C HIS A 46 8.57 -12.57 -2.03
N VAL A 47 7.96 -13.09 -0.97
CA VAL A 47 8.17 -12.61 0.41
C VAL A 47 9.51 -13.10 0.97
N GLU A 48 9.75 -14.40 0.86
CA GLU A 48 10.94 -15.07 1.40
C GLU A 48 12.11 -15.04 0.40
N ASP A 49 11.80 -15.15 -0.89
CA ASP A 49 12.76 -15.20 -1.98
C ASP A 49 12.24 -14.37 -3.14
N ALA A 50 13.09 -13.47 -3.65
CA ALA A 50 12.76 -12.61 -4.79
C ALA A 50 13.42 -13.04 -6.09
N SER A 51 14.06 -14.22 -6.13
CA SER A 51 14.71 -14.77 -7.32
C SER A 51 13.76 -14.89 -8.52
N GLY A 52 12.48 -15.17 -8.26
CA GLY A 52 11.42 -15.19 -9.27
C GLY A 52 11.17 -13.86 -9.97
N LEU A 53 11.68 -12.74 -9.42
CA LEU A 53 11.59 -11.41 -10.01
C LEU A 53 12.85 -10.99 -10.78
N ALA A 54 13.96 -11.74 -10.70
CA ALA A 54 15.26 -11.33 -11.23
C ALA A 54 15.31 -11.25 -12.76
N ALA A 55 14.40 -11.93 -13.47
CA ALA A 55 14.34 -11.95 -14.92
C ALA A 55 13.60 -10.75 -15.54
N TYR A 56 12.99 -9.88 -14.72
CA TYR A 56 12.20 -8.75 -15.18
C TYR A 56 13.04 -7.47 -15.23
N ASP A 57 12.86 -6.69 -16.30
CA ASP A 57 13.49 -5.39 -16.47
C ASP A 57 12.86 -4.32 -15.54
N LEU A 58 11.59 -4.54 -15.14
CA LEU A 58 10.84 -3.66 -14.27
C LEU A 58 9.79 -4.44 -13.46
N ILE A 59 9.66 -4.13 -12.18
CA ILE A 59 8.64 -4.72 -11.28
C ILE A 59 7.68 -3.62 -10.83
N LEU A 60 6.38 -3.81 -11.05
CA LEU A 60 5.32 -2.84 -10.79
C LEU A 60 4.46 -3.27 -9.58
N PRO A 61 4.64 -2.66 -8.40
CA PRO A 61 3.84 -2.92 -7.20
C PRO A 61 2.52 -2.13 -7.18
N VAL A 62 2.01 -1.69 -8.33
CA VAL A 62 0.86 -0.78 -8.45
C VAL A 62 -0.47 -1.39 -7.95
N ILE A 63 -0.59 -2.71 -8.03
CA ILE A 63 -1.75 -3.45 -7.53
C ILE A 63 -1.38 -4.54 -6.53
N ALA A 64 -0.27 -4.36 -5.80
CA ALA A 64 0.11 -5.22 -4.67
C ALA A 64 -0.80 -4.97 -3.44
N TRP A 65 -2.11 -5.09 -3.62
CA TRP A 65 -3.10 -4.84 -2.58
C TRP A 65 -3.15 -5.98 -1.57
N GLY A 66 -3.78 -5.71 -0.42
CA GLY A 66 -3.90 -6.67 0.68
C GLY A 66 -2.77 -6.58 1.73
N TYR A 67 -1.68 -5.86 1.45
CA TYR A 67 -0.53 -5.74 2.36
C TYR A 67 -0.87 -5.30 3.79
N HIS A 68 -1.92 -4.48 3.97
CA HIS A 68 -2.33 -3.96 5.28
C HIS A 68 -3.06 -5.00 6.14
N ARG A 69 -3.44 -6.16 5.58
CA ARG A 69 -4.07 -7.26 6.32
C ARG A 69 -3.04 -8.12 7.04
N ASP A 70 -1.82 -8.15 6.52
CA ASP A 70 -0.64 -8.76 7.14
C ASP A 70 0.58 -7.89 6.84
N HIS A 71 0.73 -6.83 7.64
CA HIS A 71 1.79 -5.85 7.43
C HIS A 71 3.18 -6.44 7.71
N GLY A 72 3.29 -7.41 8.62
CA GLY A 72 4.56 -8.10 8.88
C GLY A 72 5.08 -8.79 7.62
N ARG A 73 4.21 -9.50 6.90
CA ARG A 73 4.53 -10.13 5.61
C ARG A 73 4.94 -9.11 4.55
N TRP A 74 4.31 -7.93 4.53
CA TRP A 74 4.69 -6.83 3.63
C TRP A 74 6.07 -6.25 3.94
N LEU A 75 6.38 -6.03 5.22
CA LEU A 75 7.68 -5.52 5.66
C LEU A 75 8.79 -6.50 5.26
N GLN A 76 8.56 -7.80 5.45
CA GLN A 76 9.49 -8.84 5.03
C GLN A 76 9.71 -8.83 3.51
N ALA A 77 8.63 -8.80 2.72
CA ALA A 77 8.74 -8.74 1.26
C ALA A 77 9.57 -7.53 0.80
N CYS A 78 9.28 -6.34 1.33
CA CYS A 78 10.04 -5.13 0.98
C CYS A 78 11.52 -5.25 1.38
N ALA A 79 11.83 -5.87 2.52
CA ALA A 79 13.22 -6.11 2.94
C ALA A 79 13.92 -7.07 1.97
N THR A 80 13.27 -8.18 1.60
CA THR A 80 13.78 -9.15 0.61
C THR A 80 14.05 -8.47 -0.75
N TRP A 81 13.11 -7.66 -1.24
CA TRP A 81 13.27 -6.94 -2.52
C TRP A 81 14.37 -5.89 -2.47
N THR A 82 14.51 -5.18 -1.34
CA THR A 82 15.57 -4.20 -1.12
C THR A 82 16.94 -4.89 -1.13
N GLN A 83 17.09 -6.00 -0.41
CA GLN A 83 18.33 -6.77 -0.34
C GLN A 83 18.73 -7.34 -1.71
N ALA A 84 17.75 -7.77 -2.50
CA ALA A 84 17.97 -8.29 -3.85
C ALA A 84 18.36 -7.22 -4.89
N GLY A 85 18.18 -5.93 -4.58
CA GLY A 85 18.54 -4.83 -5.49
C GLY A 85 17.72 -4.80 -6.78
N LEU A 86 16.47 -5.27 -6.73
CA LEU A 86 15.61 -5.44 -7.91
C LEU A 86 15.09 -4.11 -8.48
N PRO A 87 14.76 -4.04 -9.79
CA PRO A 87 14.23 -2.85 -10.44
C PRO A 87 12.74 -2.62 -10.13
N VAL A 88 12.41 -2.39 -8.85
CA VAL A 88 11.04 -2.11 -8.41
C VAL A 88 10.68 -0.65 -8.67
N ALA A 89 9.56 -0.41 -9.36
CA ALA A 89 9.00 0.92 -9.56
C ALA A 89 8.51 1.49 -8.22
N ASN A 90 9.11 2.61 -7.82
CA ASN A 90 9.29 3.03 -6.43
C ASN A 90 10.19 2.05 -5.66
N PRO A 91 11.36 2.49 -5.17
CA PRO A 91 12.25 1.64 -4.38
C PRO A 91 11.51 0.93 -3.24
N ALA A 92 11.84 -0.34 -2.99
CA ALA A 92 11.15 -1.14 -1.97
C ALA A 92 11.24 -0.52 -0.56
N GLU A 93 12.31 0.22 -0.25
CA GLU A 93 12.42 1.04 0.96
C GLU A 93 11.36 2.15 1.07
N VAL A 94 10.95 2.74 -0.06
CA VAL A 94 9.87 3.74 -0.11
C VAL A 94 8.52 3.08 0.11
N LEU A 95 8.30 1.90 -0.48
CA LEU A 95 7.10 1.10 -0.28
C LEU A 95 6.96 0.62 1.18
N LEU A 96 8.07 0.23 1.79
CA LEU A 96 8.14 -0.09 3.21
C LEU A 96 7.75 1.14 4.03
N TRP A 97 8.43 2.26 3.80
CA TRP A 97 8.23 3.48 4.57
C TRP A 97 6.81 4.05 4.44
N ASN A 98 6.24 4.07 3.24
CA ASN A 98 4.93 4.68 3.00
C ASN A 98 3.73 3.78 3.34
N SER A 99 3.97 2.51 3.68
CA SER A 99 2.90 1.56 4.05
C SER A 99 2.26 1.88 5.42
N ASP A 100 2.97 2.63 6.26
CA ASP A 100 2.49 3.19 7.53
C ASP A 100 2.30 4.71 7.42
N LYS A 101 1.04 5.18 7.53
CA LYS A 101 0.71 6.61 7.41
C LYS A 101 1.35 7.50 8.47
N ALA A 102 2.02 6.98 9.49
CA ALA A 102 2.88 7.76 10.38
C ALA A 102 3.91 8.61 9.61
N TYR A 103 4.25 8.24 8.36
CA TYR A 103 5.05 9.09 7.47
C TYR A 103 4.47 10.51 7.28
N LEU A 104 3.15 10.69 7.37
CA LEU A 104 2.49 11.99 7.22
C LEU A 104 2.91 12.98 8.31
N ALA A 105 3.23 12.50 9.52
CA ALA A 105 3.79 13.36 10.57
C ALA A 105 5.14 13.94 10.14
N ARG A 106 6.03 13.10 9.59
CA ARG A 106 7.34 13.53 9.08
C ARG A 106 7.23 14.50 7.89
N LEU A 107 6.17 14.39 7.09
CA LEU A 107 5.89 15.34 6.01
C LEU A 107 5.37 16.67 6.56
N ALA A 108 4.49 16.64 7.57
CA ALA A 108 3.99 17.82 8.26
C ALA A 108 5.13 18.61 8.94
N ASP A 109 6.07 17.91 9.59
CA ASP A 109 7.28 18.51 10.19
C ASP A 109 8.14 19.24 9.16
N LYS A 110 8.03 18.87 7.87
CA LYS A 110 8.70 19.51 6.74
C LYS A 110 7.85 20.56 6.03
N GLY A 111 6.68 20.92 6.59
CA GLY A 111 5.79 21.95 6.05
C GLY A 111 4.81 21.47 4.98
N VAL A 112 4.68 20.16 4.75
CA VAL A 112 3.65 19.64 3.85
C VAL A 112 2.29 19.70 4.54
N PRO A 113 1.26 20.33 3.94
CA PRO A 113 -0.05 20.41 4.56
C PRO A 113 -0.72 19.04 4.62
N ILE A 114 -1.19 18.67 5.82
CA ILE A 114 -2.01 17.47 6.07
C ILE A 114 -3.29 17.87 6.82
N PRO A 115 -4.35 17.06 6.78
CA PRO A 115 -5.50 17.26 7.66
C PRO A 115 -5.05 17.27 9.14
N PRO A 116 -5.68 18.06 10.02
CA PRO A 116 -5.43 17.98 11.45
C PRO A 116 -5.54 16.53 11.93
N THR A 117 -4.44 16.00 12.45
CA THR A 117 -4.30 14.57 12.75
C THR A 117 -3.77 14.41 14.17
N ARG A 118 -4.48 13.64 15.00
CA ARG A 118 -4.00 13.17 16.29
C ARG A 118 -3.49 11.73 16.14
N TRP A 119 -2.32 11.45 16.70
CA TRP A 119 -1.70 10.13 16.70
C TRP A 119 -1.90 9.47 18.07
N THR A 120 -2.34 8.22 18.10
CA THR A 120 -2.55 7.44 19.32
C THR A 120 -2.37 5.95 19.04
N GLU A 121 -1.84 5.22 20.02
CA GLU A 121 -1.69 3.75 19.97
C GLU A 121 -3.05 3.03 20.16
N GLY A 122 -4.02 3.71 20.75
CA GLY A 122 -5.38 3.20 20.96
C GLY A 122 -6.35 4.35 21.07
N VAL A 123 -7.50 4.23 20.39
CA VAL A 123 -8.52 5.29 20.37
C VAL A 123 -9.50 5.07 21.52
N THR A 124 -9.69 6.10 22.34
CA THR A 124 -10.70 6.13 23.40
C THR A 124 -11.83 7.13 23.09
N GLN A 125 -12.98 6.96 23.74
CA GLN A 125 -14.10 7.91 23.58
C GLN A 125 -13.70 9.33 23.98
N ASP A 126 -13.01 9.50 25.12
CA ASP A 126 -12.54 10.81 25.59
C ASP A 126 -11.62 11.51 24.57
N GLN A 127 -10.76 10.75 23.88
CA GLN A 127 -9.90 11.30 22.82
C GLN A 127 -10.71 11.78 21.62
N VAL A 128 -11.77 11.05 21.25
CA VAL A 128 -12.68 11.41 20.16
C VAL A 128 -13.48 12.67 20.52
N ASP A 129 -14.04 12.73 21.73
CA ASP A 129 -14.82 13.88 22.21
C ASP A 129 -13.94 15.14 22.28
N ALA A 130 -12.71 15.00 22.80
CA ALA A 130 -11.73 16.08 22.80
C ALA A 130 -11.34 16.53 21.38
N ALA A 131 -11.24 15.60 20.42
CA ALA A 131 -10.95 15.96 19.03
C ALA A 131 -12.12 16.71 18.38
N PHE A 132 -13.36 16.31 18.66
CA PHE A 132 -14.55 17.04 18.21
C PHE A 132 -14.65 18.44 18.82
N ALA A 133 -14.26 18.60 20.09
CA ALA A 133 -14.25 19.89 20.76
C ALA A 133 -13.14 20.82 20.23
N GLU A 134 -11.92 20.31 20.05
CA GLU A 134 -10.78 21.07 19.54
C GLU A 134 -10.99 21.53 18.09
N THR A 135 -11.41 20.61 17.22
CA THR A 135 -11.48 20.88 15.78
C THR A 135 -12.77 21.58 15.34
N GLY A 136 -13.83 21.49 16.15
CA GLY A 136 -15.18 21.92 15.78
C GLY A 136 -15.76 21.19 14.56
N ALA A 137 -15.12 20.09 14.13
CA ALA A 137 -15.52 19.39 12.91
C ALA A 137 -16.87 18.67 13.09
N PRO A 138 -17.76 18.66 12.08
CA PRO A 138 -19.01 17.90 12.13
C PRO A 138 -18.76 16.39 12.02
N LEU A 139 -17.59 15.98 11.53
CA LEU A 139 -17.20 14.60 11.29
C LEU A 139 -15.73 14.38 11.63
N LEU A 140 -15.43 13.22 12.20
CA LEU A 140 -14.06 12.74 12.38
C LEU A 140 -13.85 11.42 11.64
N ILE A 141 -12.61 11.19 11.20
CA ILE A 141 -12.17 9.92 10.63
C ILE A 141 -11.20 9.27 11.60
N VAL A 142 -11.52 8.06 12.02
CA VAL A 142 -10.63 7.22 12.82
C VAL A 142 -10.17 6.06 11.93
N LYS A 143 -8.87 5.82 11.85
CA LYS A 143 -8.30 4.73 11.05
C LYS A 143 -6.96 4.28 11.63
N PRO A 144 -6.58 3.00 11.44
CA PRO A 144 -5.20 2.58 11.65
C PRO A 144 -4.25 3.30 10.69
N THR A 145 -3.01 3.47 11.11
CA THR A 145 -1.98 4.08 10.27
C THR A 145 -1.64 3.18 9.06
N VAL A 146 -1.56 1.87 9.30
CA VAL A 146 -1.48 0.83 8.26
C VAL A 146 -2.89 0.43 7.81
N SER A 147 -3.27 0.83 6.60
CA SER A 147 -4.62 0.59 6.05
C SER A 147 -4.65 0.87 4.55
N ALA A 148 -5.53 0.19 3.81
CA ALA A 148 -5.92 0.58 2.45
C ALA A 148 -7.40 0.25 2.22
N GLY A 149 -8.03 0.88 1.21
CA GLY A 149 -9.43 0.57 0.84
C GLY A 149 -10.44 0.76 1.99
N ALA A 150 -10.24 1.78 2.83
CA ALA A 150 -11.05 2.03 4.05
C ALA A 150 -11.02 0.91 5.10
N PHE A 151 -10.04 0.00 5.04
CA PHE A 151 -9.88 -1.06 6.05
C PHE A 151 -9.81 -0.47 7.46
N ARG A 152 -10.74 -0.91 8.32
CA ARG A 152 -10.91 -0.45 9.71
C ARG A 152 -11.02 1.07 9.85
N THR A 153 -11.54 1.75 8.83
CA THR A 153 -11.80 3.19 8.88
C THR A 153 -13.22 3.44 9.36
N LEU A 154 -13.34 4.24 10.43
CA LEU A 154 -14.61 4.69 10.98
C LEU A 154 -14.83 6.15 10.62
N ARG A 155 -16.07 6.48 10.26
CA ARG A 155 -16.55 7.84 10.13
C ARG A 155 -17.47 8.12 11.30
N LEU A 156 -17.09 9.06 12.14
CA LEU A 156 -17.82 9.42 13.35
C LEU A 156 -18.52 10.76 13.14
N SER A 157 -19.75 10.86 13.61
CA SER A 157 -20.43 12.12 13.89
C SER A 157 -20.64 12.23 15.40
N ARG A 158 -20.99 13.43 15.88
CA ARG A 158 -21.62 13.57 17.19
C ARG A 158 -23.00 12.92 17.21
#